data_AF-A0A2E5MJ63-F1
#
_entry.id   AF-A0A2E5MJ63-F1
#
_cell.length_a   1.000
_cell.length_b   1.000
_cell.length_c   1.000
_cell.angle_alpha   90.00
_cell.angle_beta   90.00
_cell.angle_gamma   90.00
#
_symmetry.space_group_name_H-M   'P 1'
#
loop_
_entity.id
_entity.type
_entity.pdbx_description
1 polymer ?
#
loop_
_entity_poly.entity_id
_entity_poly.type
_entity_poly.pdbx_seq_one_letter_code
_entity_poly.pdbx_strand_id
1 'polypeptide(L)'
;MSGYRLATTLMMTLLISACATVEPEPAPKQYGTWSGTLPCADCAGIETRLTLFAQPRTYVLEEAYKGKPEPIEHSGTWSLLPPENAMDLGRIVLTNEKGTVDRQFRRLPEGGLKMLGKDGKDIRSELNYTLERKRISD
;
A
#
# COMPACT_ATOMS: atom_id res chain seq x y z
N MET A 1 31.61 -3.88 75.47
CA MET A 1 30.15 -3.96 75.61
C MET A 1 29.58 -2.55 75.61
N SER A 2 29.08 -2.10 74.45
CA SER A 2 28.29 -0.89 74.18
C SER A 2 28.14 -0.90 72.66
N GLY A 3 27.01 -0.98 71.98
CA GLY A 3 25.63 -0.65 72.29
C GLY A 3 25.06 -0.15 70.96
N TYR A 4 24.28 -0.99 70.26
CA TYR A 4 23.75 -0.72 68.92
C TYR A 4 22.91 0.57 68.88
N ARG A 5 23.19 1.46 67.91
CA ARG A 5 22.22 2.41 67.36
C ARG A 5 22.56 2.71 65.89
N LEU A 6 21.79 2.15 64.96
CA LEU A 6 21.60 2.65 63.59
C LEU A 6 20.22 2.12 63.15
N ALA A 7 19.18 2.91 63.39
CA ALA A 7 18.62 3.87 62.42
C ALA A 7 17.79 3.15 61.36
N THR A 8 16.50 3.03 61.68
CA THR A 8 15.40 2.68 60.78
C THR A 8 15.34 3.65 59.60
N THR A 9 15.39 3.14 58.37
CA THR A 9 14.86 3.87 57.22
C THR A 9 14.06 2.94 56.31
N LEU A 10 12.75 3.17 56.37
CA LEU A 10 11.64 2.69 55.57
C LEU A 10 11.97 2.78 54.06
N MET A 11 12.11 1.64 53.37
CA MET A 11 12.31 1.62 51.92
C MET A 11 10.94 1.67 51.23
N MET A 12 10.54 2.89 50.86
CA MET A 12 9.29 3.21 50.16
C MET A 12 9.31 2.60 48.75
N THR A 13 8.36 1.71 48.44
CA THR A 13 8.18 1.14 47.10
C THR A 13 7.55 2.17 46.17
N LEU A 14 8.35 2.74 45.27
CA LEU A 14 7.89 3.63 44.20
C LEU A 14 7.19 2.80 43.11
N LEU A 15 5.86 2.68 43.20
CA LEU A 15 5.03 2.20 42.09
C LEU A 15 4.90 3.32 41.05
N ILE A 16 5.85 3.39 40.13
CA ILE A 16 5.77 4.30 38.98
C ILE A 16 4.75 3.69 38.01
N SER A 17 3.51 4.18 38.06
CA SER A 17 2.50 3.91 37.05
C SER A 17 2.93 4.62 35.76
N ALA A 18 3.53 3.87 34.83
CA ALA A 18 3.83 4.36 33.49
C ALA A 18 2.52 4.47 32.70
N CYS A 19 1.97 5.67 32.63
CA CYS A 19 0.90 5.99 31.68
C CYS A 19 1.56 6.05 30.30
N ALA A 20 1.41 4.99 29.50
CA ALA A 20 1.87 4.99 28.12
C ALA A 20 0.95 5.91 27.29
N THR A 21 1.43 7.11 26.96
CA THR A 21 0.83 7.93 25.92
C THR A 21 1.12 7.29 24.56
N VAL A 22 0.10 6.68 23.95
CA VAL A 22 0.16 6.27 22.54
C VAL A 22 0.08 7.55 21.71
N GLU A 23 1.20 7.97 21.12
CA GLU A 23 1.23 9.08 20.17
C GLU A 23 0.51 8.66 18.88
N PRO A 24 -0.39 9.48 18.31
CA PRO A 24 -1.10 9.12 17.09
C PRO A 24 -0.09 8.93 15.94
N GLU A 25 -0.10 7.75 15.32
CA GLU A 25 0.76 7.50 14.17
C GLU A 25 0.43 8.50 13.04
N PRO A 26 1.46 9.06 12.37
CA PRO A 26 1.23 10.02 11.30
C PRO A 26 0.43 9.37 10.16
N ALA A 27 -0.53 10.13 9.60
CA ALA A 27 -1.33 9.66 8.48
C ALA A 27 -0.44 9.22 7.29
N PRO A 28 -0.80 8.14 6.59
CA PRO A 28 0.02 7.59 5.54
C PRO A 28 0.20 8.59 4.39
N LYS A 29 1.45 8.83 4.01
CA LYS A 29 1.79 9.80 2.97
C LYS A 29 1.45 9.24 1.58
N GLN A 30 0.45 9.80 0.90
CA GLN A 30 0.09 9.38 -0.45
C GLN A 30 1.21 9.65 -1.46
N TYR A 31 1.54 8.63 -2.26
CA TYR A 31 2.51 8.67 -3.36
C TYR A 31 1.83 9.04 -4.68
N GLY A 32 0.62 8.52 -4.91
CA GLY A 32 -0.20 8.86 -6.06
C GLY A 32 -1.47 8.01 -6.12
N THR A 33 -2.40 8.47 -6.95
CA THR A 33 -3.61 7.72 -7.29
C THR A 33 -3.70 7.59 -8.80
N TRP A 34 -4.14 6.44 -9.26
CA TRP A 34 -4.38 6.13 -10.66
C TRP A 34 -5.78 5.55 -10.80
N SER A 35 -6.45 5.81 -11.92
CA SER A 35 -7.71 5.13 -12.20
C SER A 35 -7.95 4.94 -13.70
N GLY A 36 -8.82 3.99 -14.02
CA GLY A 36 -9.21 3.65 -15.39
C GLY A 36 -10.30 2.59 -15.38
N THR A 37 -10.78 2.21 -16.57
CA THR A 37 -11.67 1.06 -16.73
C THR A 37 -10.89 -0.08 -17.38
N LEU A 38 -10.59 -1.12 -16.61
CA LEU A 38 -9.88 -2.29 -17.11
C LEU A 38 -10.83 -3.30 -17.78
N PRO A 39 -10.35 -4.09 -18.76
CA PRO A 39 -11.15 -5.06 -19.46
C PRO A 39 -11.60 -6.20 -18.55
N CYS A 40 -12.81 -6.68 -18.78
CA CYS A 40 -13.44 -7.76 -18.03
C CYS A 40 -13.91 -8.84 -19.01
N ALA A 41 -13.72 -10.12 -18.68
CA ALA A 41 -14.05 -11.21 -19.60
C ALA A 41 -15.57 -11.40 -19.77
N ASP A 42 -16.33 -11.11 -18.72
CA ASP A 42 -17.76 -11.43 -18.57
C ASP A 42 -18.59 -10.22 -18.11
N CYS A 43 -18.00 -9.03 -18.10
CA CYS A 43 -18.68 -7.79 -17.71
C CYS A 43 -18.24 -6.61 -18.58
N ALA A 44 -18.96 -5.49 -18.50
CA ALA A 44 -18.68 -4.30 -19.34
C ALA A 44 -17.37 -3.57 -18.99
N GLY A 45 -16.62 -4.06 -18.00
CA GLY A 45 -15.36 -3.50 -17.53
C GLY A 45 -15.32 -3.42 -16.00
N ILE A 46 -14.12 -3.15 -15.50
CA ILE A 46 -13.84 -2.99 -14.07
C ILE A 46 -13.38 -1.55 -13.88
N GLU A 47 -14.15 -0.74 -13.15
CA GLU A 47 -13.67 0.57 -12.73
C GLU A 47 -12.63 0.37 -11.63
N THR A 48 -11.39 0.70 -11.93
CA THR A 48 -10.23 0.41 -11.09
C THR A 48 -9.64 1.71 -10.58
N ARG A 49 -9.41 1.81 -9.28
CA ARG A 49 -8.68 2.90 -8.63
C ARG A 49 -7.56 2.32 -7.76
N LEU A 50 -6.33 2.74 -8.04
CA LEU A 50 -5.15 2.34 -7.27
C LEU A 50 -4.59 3.57 -6.56
N THR A 51 -4.50 3.53 -5.24
CA THR A 51 -3.81 4.52 -4.43
C THR A 51 -2.58 3.89 -3.79
N LEU A 52 -1.42 4.50 -4.01
CA LEU A 52 -0.16 4.09 -3.39
C LEU A 52 0.22 5.09 -2.29
N PHE A 53 0.69 4.58 -1.16
CA PHE A 53 1.24 5.35 -0.05
C PHE A 53 2.75 5.10 0.06
N ALA A 54 3.53 6.13 0.32
CA ALA A 54 4.99 6.06 0.36
C ALA A 54 5.54 5.63 1.73
N GLN A 55 4.82 5.98 2.81
CA GLN A 55 5.25 5.75 4.19
C GLN A 55 4.02 5.47 5.07
N PRO A 56 3.80 4.20 5.51
CA PRO A 56 4.48 3.00 5.00
C PRO A 56 4.18 2.75 3.51
N ARG A 57 4.94 1.86 2.85
CA ARG A 57 4.72 1.49 1.44
C ARG A 57 3.53 0.54 1.29
N THR A 58 2.34 1.08 1.42
CA THR A 58 1.07 0.35 1.31
C THR A 58 0.27 0.80 0.11
N TYR A 59 -0.71 0.00 -0.30
CA TYR A 59 -1.66 0.36 -1.34
C TYR A 59 -3.08 0.04 -0.93
N VAL A 60 -4.01 0.74 -1.58
CA VAL A 60 -5.43 0.40 -1.66
C VAL A 60 -5.80 0.32 -3.15
N LEU A 61 -6.42 -0.78 -3.56
CA LEU A 61 -6.89 -1.03 -4.91
C LEU A 61 -8.38 -1.36 -4.86
N GLU A 62 -9.18 -0.46 -5.42
CA GLU A 62 -10.64 -0.60 -5.49
C GLU A 62 -11.03 -1.03 -6.91
N GLU A 63 -11.87 -2.06 -7.00
CA GLU A 63 -12.37 -2.63 -8.25
C GLU A 63 -13.91 -2.73 -8.20
N ALA A 64 -14.59 -1.86 -8.96
CA ALA A 64 -16.03 -1.94 -9.18
C ALA A 64 -16.33 -2.66 -10.50
N TYR A 65 -16.82 -3.89 -10.39
CA TYR A 65 -17.19 -4.71 -11.54
C TYR A 65 -18.57 -4.30 -12.06
N LYS A 66 -18.66 -3.82 -13.29
CA LYS A 66 -19.93 -3.36 -13.86
C LYS A 66 -20.96 -4.49 -13.89
N GLY A 67 -22.10 -4.26 -13.23
CA GLY A 67 -23.16 -5.27 -13.05
C GLY A 67 -23.10 -6.05 -11.74
N LYS A 68 -22.12 -5.78 -10.87
CA LYS A 68 -22.10 -6.27 -9.49
C LYS A 68 -22.48 -5.15 -8.51
N PRO A 69 -23.12 -5.50 -7.37
CA PRO A 69 -23.68 -4.50 -6.46
C PRO A 69 -22.64 -3.74 -5.62
N GLU A 70 -21.50 -4.38 -5.30
CA GLU A 70 -20.50 -3.79 -4.40
C GLU A 70 -19.09 -3.82 -5.02
N PRO A 71 -18.29 -2.76 -4.81
CA PRO A 71 -16.88 -2.76 -5.16
C PRO A 71 -16.09 -3.70 -4.25
N ILE A 72 -14.98 -4.21 -4.76
CA ILE A 72 -14.03 -5.02 -4.02
C ILE A 72 -12.80 -4.17 -3.71
N GLU A 73 -12.35 -4.18 -2.47
CA GLU A 73 -11.12 -3.53 -2.05
C GLU A 73 -10.03 -4.57 -1.79
N HIS A 74 -8.82 -4.25 -2.27
CA HIS A 74 -7.60 -5.00 -2.03
C HIS A 74 -6.57 -4.09 -1.37
N SER A 75 -5.88 -4.61 -0.37
CA SER A 75 -4.86 -3.89 0.40
C SER A 75 -3.58 -4.72 0.53
N GLY A 76 -2.48 -4.03 0.82
CA GLY A 76 -1.22 -4.68 1.12
C GLY A 76 -0.04 -3.73 0.96
N THR A 77 1.09 -4.28 0.56
CA THR A 77 2.33 -3.53 0.35
C THR A 77 2.68 -3.42 -1.13
N TRP A 78 3.51 -2.44 -1.48
CA TRP A 78 4.02 -2.34 -2.84
C TRP A 78 5.53 -2.09 -2.88
N SER A 79 6.12 -2.51 -3.99
CA SER A 79 7.53 -2.29 -4.29
C SER A 79 7.70 -1.73 -5.70
N LEU A 80 8.81 -1.02 -5.90
CA LEU A 80 9.24 -0.54 -7.20
C LEU A 80 10.44 -1.37 -7.65
N LEU A 81 10.27 -2.15 -8.70
CA LEU A 81 11.36 -2.84 -9.37
C LEU A 81 12.03 -1.88 -10.38
N PRO A 82 13.37 -1.89 -10.47
CA PRO A 82 14.10 -1.00 -11.36
C PRO A 82 13.83 -1.33 -12.84
N PRO A 83 14.13 -0.39 -13.76
CA PRO A 83 14.13 -0.64 -15.20
C PRO A 83 14.95 -1.87 -15.60
N GLU A 84 14.42 -2.68 -16.51
CA GLU A 84 15.17 -3.81 -17.09
C GLU A 84 16.04 -3.39 -18.28
N ASN A 85 15.71 -2.26 -18.93
CA ASN A 85 16.46 -1.69 -20.04
C ASN A 85 16.18 -0.18 -20.15
N ALA A 86 16.87 0.50 -21.08
CA ALA A 86 16.79 1.96 -21.24
C ALA A 86 15.40 2.50 -21.61
N MET A 87 14.50 1.66 -22.12
CA MET A 87 13.14 2.04 -22.50
C MET A 87 12.10 1.73 -21.42
N ASP A 88 12.51 1.04 -20.35
CA ASP A 88 11.65 0.69 -19.22
C ASP A 88 11.75 1.78 -18.12
N LEU A 89 10.61 2.12 -17.52
CA LEU A 89 10.55 3.08 -16.40
C LEU A 89 10.42 2.36 -15.05
N GLY A 90 10.52 1.03 -15.05
CA GLY A 90 10.39 0.17 -13.89
C GLY A 90 8.94 -0.28 -13.65
N ARG A 91 8.79 -1.23 -12.74
CA ARG A 91 7.51 -1.87 -12.44
C ARG A 91 7.08 -1.66 -11.00
N ILE A 92 5.78 -1.46 -10.81
CA ILE A 92 5.14 -1.49 -9.51
C ILE A 92 4.59 -2.89 -9.29
N VAL A 93 4.93 -3.51 -8.15
CA VAL A 93 4.44 -4.82 -7.76
C VAL A 93 3.62 -4.67 -6.49
N LEU A 94 2.35 -5.05 -6.55
CA LEU A 94 1.43 -5.09 -5.42
C LEU A 94 1.45 -6.48 -4.79
N THR A 95 1.69 -6.53 -3.49
CA THR A 95 1.73 -7.76 -2.70
C THR A 95 0.66 -7.68 -1.63
N ASN A 96 -0.29 -8.63 -1.64
CA ASN A 96 -1.37 -8.65 -0.66
C ASN A 96 -0.88 -9.03 0.75
N GLU A 97 -1.80 -9.00 1.71
CA GLU A 97 -1.52 -9.31 3.13
C GLU A 97 -1.00 -10.73 3.36
N LYS A 98 -1.24 -11.67 2.43
CA LYS A 98 -0.72 -13.05 2.48
C LYS A 98 0.69 -13.18 1.92
N GLY A 99 1.31 -12.07 1.49
CA GLY A 99 2.63 -12.07 0.88
C GLY A 99 2.66 -12.56 -0.56
N THR A 100 1.51 -12.67 -1.24
CA THR A 100 1.46 -13.08 -2.65
C THR A 100 1.29 -11.89 -3.58
N VAL A 101 1.90 -11.97 -4.77
CA VAL A 101 1.76 -10.94 -5.80
C VAL A 101 0.32 -10.91 -6.29
N ASP A 102 -0.34 -9.77 -6.12
CA ASP A 102 -1.73 -9.55 -6.53
C ASP A 102 -1.82 -8.93 -7.94
N ARG A 103 -1.08 -7.84 -8.16
CA ARG A 103 -1.02 -7.13 -9.44
C ARG A 103 0.37 -6.59 -9.72
N GLN A 104 0.64 -6.38 -11.00
CA GLN A 104 1.88 -5.74 -11.47
C GLN A 104 1.55 -4.70 -12.53
N PHE A 105 2.27 -3.58 -12.50
CA PHE A 105 2.10 -2.49 -13.45
C PHE A 105 3.44 -2.00 -13.98
N ARG A 106 3.54 -1.73 -15.28
CA ARG A 106 4.67 -0.98 -15.84
C ARG A 106 4.36 0.51 -15.79
N ARG A 107 5.35 1.31 -15.41
CA ARG A 107 5.26 2.77 -15.46
C ARG A 107 5.36 3.26 -16.90
N LEU A 108 4.50 4.22 -17.26
CA LEU A 108 4.48 4.84 -18.59
C LEU A 108 5.07 6.26 -18.55
N PRO A 109 5.62 6.77 -19.67
CA PRO A 109 6.27 8.10 -19.74
C PRO A 109 5.38 9.25 -19.26
N GLU A 110 4.09 9.20 -19.54
CA GLU A 110 3.08 10.18 -19.14
C GLU A 110 2.64 10.04 -17.66
N GLY A 111 3.28 9.13 -16.91
CA GLY A 111 2.98 8.87 -15.51
C GLY A 111 1.82 7.89 -15.29
N GLY A 112 1.22 7.37 -16.37
CA GLY A 112 0.25 6.28 -16.32
C GLY A 112 0.88 4.95 -15.91
N LEU A 113 0.02 3.95 -15.69
CA LEU A 113 0.39 2.59 -15.32
C LEU A 113 -0.29 1.60 -16.27
N LYS A 114 0.48 0.75 -16.94
CA LYS A 114 -0.06 -0.35 -17.75
C LYS A 114 -0.06 -1.65 -16.93
N MET A 115 -1.22 -2.29 -16.77
CA MET A 115 -1.31 -3.58 -16.09
C MET A 115 -0.54 -4.65 -16.86
N LEU A 116 0.20 -5.47 -16.11
CA LEU A 116 0.97 -6.59 -16.61
C LEU A 116 0.31 -7.92 -16.26
N GLY A 117 0.73 -8.98 -16.93
CA GLY A 117 0.38 -10.34 -16.56
C GLY A 117 0.94 -10.72 -15.18
N LYS A 118 0.44 -11.84 -14.64
CA LYS A 118 0.91 -12.38 -13.35
C LYS A 118 2.41 -12.72 -13.36
N ASP A 119 2.96 -12.99 -14.54
CA ASP A 119 4.39 -13.25 -14.77
C ASP A 119 5.24 -11.97 -14.92
N GLY A 120 4.63 -10.78 -14.81
CA GLY A 120 5.30 -9.49 -14.96
C GLY A 120 5.56 -9.09 -16.42
N LYS A 121 5.02 -9.83 -17.40
CA LYS A 121 5.16 -9.52 -18.84
C LYS A 121 3.94 -8.75 -19.36
N ASP A 122 4.08 -8.20 -20.56
CA ASP A 122 2.95 -7.56 -21.24
C ASP A 122 1.81 -8.55 -21.50
N ILE A 123 0.59 -8.08 -21.24
CA ILE A 123 -0.63 -8.79 -21.64
C ILE A 123 -0.74 -8.70 -23.16
N ARG A 124 -0.89 -9.87 -23.81
CA ARG A 124 -1.11 -9.97 -25.27
C ARG A 124 -2.59 -9.80 -25.57
N SER A 125 -3.01 -8.56 -25.81
CA SER A 125 -4.39 -8.19 -26.11
C SER A 125 -4.43 -6.80 -26.75
N GLU A 126 -5.43 -6.55 -27.59
CA GLU A 126 -5.71 -5.23 -28.18
C GLU A 126 -6.51 -4.32 -27.23
N LEU A 127 -6.96 -4.85 -26.08
CA LEU A 127 -7.74 -4.09 -25.11
C LEU A 127 -6.85 -3.15 -24.28
N ASN A 128 -7.43 -2.07 -23.78
CA ASN A 128 -6.70 -1.07 -22.99
C ASN A 128 -6.54 -1.53 -21.53
N TYR A 129 -5.30 -1.69 -21.07
CA TYR A 129 -4.95 -2.07 -19.69
C TYR A 129 -4.29 -0.93 -18.90
N THR A 130 -4.55 0.32 -19.26
CA THR A 130 -3.88 1.48 -18.66
C THR A 130 -4.74 2.14 -17.58
N LEU A 131 -4.10 2.52 -16.47
CA LEU A 131 -4.63 3.42 -15.45
C LEU A 131 -3.91 4.77 -15.58
N GLU A 132 -4.69 5.85 -15.56
CA GLU A 132 -4.18 7.20 -15.69
C GLU A 132 -3.96 7.84 -14.32
N ARG A 133 -2.89 8.63 -14.18
CA ARG A 133 -2.58 9.32 -12.94
C ARG A 133 -3.64 10.40 -12.66
N LYS A 134 -4.21 10.38 -11.45
CA LYS A 134 -5.12 11.42 -10.96
C LYS A 134 -4.38 12.58 -10.34
N ARG A 135 -4.95 13.77 -10.46
CA ARG A 135 -4.42 14.95 -9.80
C ARG A 135 -4.92 14.93 -8.36
N ILE A 136 -4.12 15.47 -7.44
CA ILE A 136 -4.43 15.49 -6.01
C ILE A 136 -5.65 16.38 -5.70
N SER A 137 -6.16 17.12 -6.69
CA SER A 137 -7.36 17.97 -6.59
C SER A 137 -8.67 17.29 -7.00
N ASP A 138 -8.63 16.02 -7.43
CA ASP A 138 -9.80 15.27 -7.90
C ASP A 138 -10.50 14.48 -6.79
#